data_AF-A0A850B4M1-F1
#
_entry.id   AF-A0A850B4M1-F1
#
_cell.length_a   1.000
_cell.length_b   1.000
_cell.length_c   1.000
_cell.angle_alpha   90.00
_cell.angle_beta   90.00
_cell.angle_gamma   90.00
#
_symmetry.space_group_name_H-M   'P 1'
#
loop_
_entity.id
_entity.type
_entity.pdbx_description
1 polymer ?
#
loop_
_entity_poly.entity_id
_entity_poly.type
_entity_poly.pdbx_seq_one_letter_code
_entity_poly.pdbx_strand_id
1 'polypeptide(L)'
;MLPSTPHPFDAEFLADLPYDPSVLFFDEVTEIDAARNLVRCRMPTDRPMPFVEAQRAHPVRHPRHVAGAVMVHATGMLGFIHAYYLLGLRHKDGWIGYGTHIHRVVFRKLVEPGTPIDALCVATRSRIGSKRHMIRYSFEFRHEGAVCYEGDQTAVWLLATGAEQPSLGA
;
A
#
# COMPACT_ATOMS: atom_id res chain seq x y z
N MET A 1 18.29 -8.72 3.16
CA MET A 1 18.83 -7.72 2.21
C MET A 1 17.67 -7.19 1.39
N LEU A 2 17.59 -5.89 1.13
CA LEU A 2 16.50 -5.33 0.32
C LEU A 2 16.66 -5.72 -1.15
N PRO A 3 15.57 -5.93 -1.90
CA PRO A 3 15.63 -6.19 -3.34
C PRO A 3 16.14 -4.94 -4.08
N SER A 4 16.81 -5.16 -5.21
CA SER A 4 17.16 -4.07 -6.15
C SER A 4 15.90 -3.55 -6.83
N THR A 5 15.70 -2.24 -6.86
CA THR A 5 14.55 -1.62 -7.52
C THR A 5 14.89 -1.05 -8.92
N PRO A 6 13.95 -1.02 -9.87
CA PRO A 6 12.58 -1.53 -9.75
C PRO A 6 12.52 -3.07 -9.76
N HIS A 7 11.56 -3.65 -9.02
CA HIS A 7 11.31 -5.09 -9.07
C HIS A 7 9.82 -5.44 -8.96
N PRO A 8 9.36 -6.45 -9.72
CA PRO A 8 8.02 -7.01 -9.55
C PRO A 8 7.93 -7.77 -8.21
N PHE A 9 6.71 -7.92 -7.70
CA PHE A 9 6.47 -8.74 -6.52
C PHE A 9 6.74 -10.22 -6.81
N ASP A 10 7.61 -10.84 -6.01
CA ASP A 10 7.96 -12.25 -6.13
C ASP A 10 6.89 -13.18 -5.52
N ALA A 11 7.05 -14.48 -5.75
CA ALA A 11 6.12 -15.49 -5.25
C ALA A 11 6.07 -15.56 -3.72
N GLU A 12 7.15 -15.21 -3.01
CA GLU A 12 7.17 -15.23 -1.54
C GLU A 12 6.32 -14.09 -0.98
N PHE A 13 6.44 -12.89 -1.53
CA PHE A 13 5.59 -11.76 -1.17
C PHE A 13 4.13 -12.04 -1.47
N LEU A 14 3.82 -12.55 -2.67
CA LEU A 14 2.44 -12.82 -3.08
C LEU A 14 1.78 -13.90 -2.21
N ALA A 15 2.54 -14.92 -1.80
CA ALA A 15 2.06 -15.96 -0.89
C ALA A 15 1.86 -15.45 0.56
N ASP A 16 2.53 -14.36 0.94
CA ASP A 16 2.44 -13.75 2.27
C ASP A 16 1.33 -12.67 2.36
N LEU A 17 0.61 -12.39 1.28
CA LEU A 17 -0.47 -11.41 1.30
C LEU A 17 -1.61 -11.85 2.24
N PRO A 18 -2.15 -10.95 3.07
CA PRO A 18 -3.33 -11.23 3.89
C PRO A 18 -4.64 -11.20 3.09
N TYR A 19 -4.59 -10.76 1.83
CA TYR A 19 -5.72 -10.71 0.90
C TYR A 19 -5.38 -11.47 -0.38
N ASP A 20 -6.41 -11.79 -1.15
CA ASP A 20 -6.23 -12.28 -2.52
C ASP A 20 -5.41 -11.27 -3.35
N PRO A 21 -4.44 -11.70 -4.18
CA PRO A 21 -3.62 -10.81 -4.99
C PRO A 21 -4.41 -9.86 -5.91
N SER A 22 -5.66 -10.18 -6.26
CA SER A 22 -6.53 -9.32 -7.07
C SER A 22 -6.85 -7.96 -6.44
N VAL A 23 -6.63 -7.77 -5.13
CA VAL A 23 -6.81 -6.49 -4.44
C VAL A 23 -5.51 -5.81 -4.01
N LEU A 24 -4.34 -6.34 -4.41
CA LEU A 24 -3.05 -5.69 -4.16
C LEU A 24 -2.96 -4.33 -4.87
N PHE A 25 -3.49 -4.25 -6.10
CA PHE A 25 -3.48 -3.10 -7.02
C PHE A 25 -2.11 -2.58 -7.47
N PHE A 26 -1.00 -3.02 -6.86
CA PHE A 26 0.36 -2.71 -7.29
C PHE A 26 0.97 -3.91 -8.03
N ASP A 27 1.84 -3.64 -9.01
CA ASP A 27 2.57 -4.70 -9.73
C ASP A 27 4.09 -4.64 -9.57
N GLU A 28 4.62 -3.50 -9.15
CA GLU A 28 6.06 -3.26 -9.06
C GLU A 28 6.38 -2.29 -7.93
N VAL A 29 7.45 -2.57 -7.20
CA VAL A 29 8.09 -1.60 -6.31
C VAL A 29 9.16 -0.86 -7.10
N THR A 30 9.04 0.45 -7.20
CA THR A 30 9.93 1.30 -7.99
C THR A 30 11.03 1.96 -7.16
N GLU A 31 10.84 2.07 -5.84
CA GLU A 31 11.81 2.64 -4.91
C GLU A 31 11.60 2.03 -3.51
N ILE A 32 12.70 1.64 -2.85
CA ILE A 32 12.73 1.36 -1.41
C ILE A 32 13.88 2.17 -0.82
N ASP A 33 13.58 3.01 0.17
CA ASP A 33 14.58 3.78 0.89
C ASP A 33 14.42 3.57 2.40
N ALA A 34 15.34 2.80 2.98
CA ALA A 34 15.35 2.50 4.40
C ALA A 34 15.69 3.72 5.27
N ALA A 35 16.53 4.64 4.78
CA ALA A 35 16.89 5.84 5.51
C ALA A 35 15.70 6.80 5.62
N ARG A 36 14.86 6.85 4.58
CA ARG A 36 13.65 7.69 4.52
C ARG A 36 12.38 6.97 4.96
N ASN A 37 12.45 5.69 5.34
CA ASN A 37 11.29 4.82 5.64
C ASN A 37 10.19 4.90 4.57
N LEU A 38 10.61 4.70 3.31
CA LEU A 38 9.81 5.01 2.13
C LEU A 38 9.74 3.80 1.21
N VAL A 39 8.55 3.60 0.64
CA VAL A 39 8.35 2.73 -0.52
C VAL A 39 7.55 3.48 -1.60
N ARG A 40 7.91 3.28 -2.86
CA ARG A 40 7.17 3.74 -4.03
C ARG A 40 6.79 2.55 -4.87
N CYS A 41 5.53 2.52 -5.33
CA CYS A 41 5.02 1.42 -6.14
C CYS A 41 4.26 1.96 -7.36
N ARG A 42 4.23 1.14 -8.40
CA ARG A 42 3.41 1.35 -9.58
C ARG A 42 2.04 0.69 -9.39
N MET A 43 0.98 1.44 -9.60
CA MET A 43 -0.41 0.98 -9.54
C MET A 43 -1.03 1.04 -10.95
N PRO A 44 -1.01 -0.05 -11.73
CA PRO A 44 -1.67 -0.10 -13.04
C PRO A 44 -3.17 0.12 -12.89
N THR A 45 -3.76 0.95 -13.76
CA THR A 45 -5.20 1.31 -13.72
C THR A 45 -5.99 0.71 -14.88
N ASP A 46 -5.32 0.00 -15.79
CA ASP A 46 -5.86 -0.68 -16.96
C ASP A 46 -6.31 -2.13 -16.68
N ARG A 47 -6.37 -2.51 -15.40
CA ARG A 47 -6.74 -3.86 -14.94
C ARG A 47 -8.08 -3.81 -14.21
N PRO A 48 -8.81 -4.95 -14.12
CA PRO A 48 -10.04 -5.01 -13.35
C PRO A 48 -9.81 -4.56 -11.90
N MET A 49 -10.61 -3.61 -11.45
CA MET A 49 -10.62 -3.13 -10.07
C MET A 49 -12.04 -3.17 -9.51
N PRO A 50 -12.21 -3.54 -8.23
CA PRO A 50 -13.47 -3.40 -7.53
C PRO A 50 -14.02 -1.97 -7.68
N PHE A 51 -15.34 -1.85 -7.78
CA PHE A 51 -16.06 -0.60 -8.00
C PHE A 51 -15.81 0.09 -9.35
N VAL A 52 -14.64 -0.02 -9.97
CA VAL A 52 -14.37 0.54 -11.31
C VAL A 52 -15.22 -0.17 -12.37
N GLU A 53 -15.23 -1.50 -12.34
CA GLU A 53 -16.06 -2.31 -13.26
C GLU A 53 -17.57 -2.17 -12.99
N ALA A 54 -17.94 -1.85 -11.75
CA ALA A 54 -19.33 -1.69 -11.35
C ALA A 54 -19.91 -0.30 -11.72
N GLN A 55 -19.10 0.63 -12.21
CA GLN A 55 -19.56 1.98 -12.55
C GLN A 55 -20.47 1.95 -13.79
N ARG A 56 -21.64 2.56 -13.65
CA ARG A 56 -22.47 2.97 -14.79
C ARG A 56 -21.80 4.18 -15.44
N ALA A 57 -20.96 3.92 -16.44
CA ALA A 57 -20.20 4.95 -17.12
C ALA A 57 -21.11 5.80 -18.02
N HIS A 58 -20.96 7.12 -17.94
CA HIS A 58 -21.46 8.07 -18.92
C HIS A 58 -20.25 8.84 -19.46
N PRO A 59 -20.01 8.90 -20.78
CA PRO A 59 -18.74 9.39 -21.35
C PRO A 59 -18.37 10.82 -20.91
N VAL A 60 -19.37 11.68 -20.67
CA VAL A 60 -19.15 13.07 -20.22
C VAL A 60 -19.40 13.30 -18.74
N ARG A 61 -20.53 12.82 -18.19
CA ARG A 61 -20.99 13.17 -16.83
C ARG A 61 -20.35 12.32 -15.73
N HIS A 62 -19.95 11.10 -16.08
CA HIS A 62 -19.45 10.12 -15.13
C HIS A 62 -18.54 9.14 -15.89
N PRO A 63 -17.38 9.61 -16.40
CA PRO A 63 -16.42 8.72 -17.01
C PRO A 63 -16.00 7.67 -15.98
N ARG A 64 -15.65 6.48 -16.48
CA ARG A 64 -15.12 5.43 -15.62
C ARG A 64 -13.84 5.93 -14.96
N HIS A 65 -13.70 5.70 -13.67
CA HIS A 65 -12.56 6.19 -12.91
C HIS A 65 -12.18 5.27 -11.77
N VAL A 66 -10.94 5.35 -11.31
CA VAL A 66 -10.48 4.67 -10.10
C VAL A 66 -11.28 5.20 -8.91
N ALA A 67 -12.06 4.32 -8.28
CA ALA A 67 -12.94 4.71 -7.19
C ALA A 67 -12.14 5.12 -5.95
N GLY A 68 -12.62 6.10 -5.18
CA GLY A 68 -11.94 6.54 -3.96
C GLY A 68 -11.73 5.41 -2.93
N ALA A 69 -12.64 4.43 -2.88
CA ALA A 69 -12.50 3.24 -2.03
C ALA A 69 -11.32 2.35 -2.45
N VAL A 70 -11.02 2.25 -3.75
CA VAL A 70 -9.83 1.55 -4.26
C VAL A 70 -8.57 2.26 -3.78
N MET A 71 -8.52 3.60 -3.88
CA MET A 71 -7.37 4.38 -3.42
C MET A 71 -7.11 4.20 -1.92
N VAL A 72 -8.16 4.17 -1.10
CA VAL A 72 -8.03 3.92 0.35
C VAL A 72 -7.61 2.48 0.65
N HIS A 73 -8.08 1.49 -0.10
CA HIS A 73 -7.57 0.12 0.05
C HIS A 73 -6.09 0.04 -0.33
N ALA A 74 -5.70 0.69 -1.43
CA ALA A 74 -4.33 0.73 -1.93
C ALA A 74 -3.36 1.32 -0.88
N THR A 75 -3.76 2.30 -0.07
CA THR A 75 -2.92 2.77 1.05
C THR A 75 -2.67 1.70 2.12
N GLY A 76 -3.65 0.83 2.38
CA GLY A 76 -3.48 -0.33 3.26
C GLY A 76 -2.46 -1.32 2.70
N MET A 77 -2.52 -1.60 1.39
CA MET A 77 -1.57 -2.48 0.70
C MET A 77 -0.16 -1.88 0.65
N LEU A 78 0.00 -0.56 0.45
CA LEU A 78 1.30 0.11 0.61
C LEU A 78 1.84 0.01 2.04
N GLY A 79 0.96 0.12 3.04
CA GLY A 79 1.34 -0.11 4.43
C GLY A 79 1.89 -1.52 4.66
N PHE A 80 1.31 -2.53 4.00
CA PHE A 80 1.80 -3.90 4.01
C PHE A 80 3.13 -4.05 3.27
N ILE A 81 3.27 -3.51 2.06
CA ILE A 81 4.54 -3.51 1.31
C ILE A 81 5.67 -2.88 2.14
N HIS A 82 5.40 -1.74 2.78
CA HIS A 82 6.33 -1.09 3.69
C HIS A 82 6.69 -2.00 4.87
N ALA A 83 5.71 -2.58 5.57
CA ALA A 83 5.94 -3.46 6.70
C ALA A 83 6.74 -4.72 6.32
N TYR A 84 6.45 -5.29 5.15
CA TYR A 84 7.13 -6.47 4.60
C TYR A 84 8.60 -6.16 4.32
N TYR A 85 8.89 -5.14 3.51
CA TYR A 85 10.27 -4.87 3.07
C TYR A 85 11.13 -4.14 4.09
N LEU A 86 10.58 -3.15 4.81
CA LEU A 86 11.37 -2.29 5.70
C LEU A 86 11.34 -2.71 7.17
N LEU A 87 10.30 -3.44 7.60
CA LEU A 87 10.17 -3.87 9.00
C LEU A 87 10.27 -5.38 9.18
N GLY A 88 10.29 -6.14 8.09
CA GLY A 88 10.35 -7.60 8.12
C GLY A 88 9.12 -8.26 8.75
N LEU A 89 7.98 -7.56 8.81
CA LEU A 89 6.75 -8.13 9.37
C LEU A 89 6.11 -9.02 8.31
N ARG A 90 6.06 -10.32 8.58
CA ARG A 90 5.48 -11.32 7.68
C ARG A 90 4.17 -11.87 8.21
N HIS A 91 3.21 -12.07 7.32
CA HIS A 91 1.95 -12.71 7.67
C HIS A 91 2.16 -14.17 8.08
N LYS A 92 3.03 -14.90 7.38
CA LYS A 92 3.42 -16.29 7.71
C LYS A 92 4.05 -16.42 9.09
N ASP A 93 4.65 -15.35 9.61
CA ASP A 93 5.24 -15.28 10.96
C ASP A 93 4.20 -14.80 12.01
N GLY A 94 2.93 -14.66 11.63
CA GLY A 94 1.83 -14.30 12.51
C GLY A 94 1.62 -12.78 12.67
N TRP A 95 2.29 -11.93 11.90
CA TRP A 95 2.01 -10.49 11.92
C TRP A 95 0.76 -10.16 11.13
N ILE A 96 -0.16 -9.42 11.76
CA ILE A 96 -1.38 -8.92 11.12
C ILE A 96 -1.44 -7.41 11.30
N GLY A 97 -1.71 -6.70 10.21
CA GLY A 97 -1.84 -5.25 10.19
C GLY A 97 -3.26 -4.82 9.86
N TYR A 98 -3.70 -3.72 10.48
CA TYR A 98 -4.94 -3.05 10.06
C TYR A 98 -4.83 -1.53 10.27
N GLY A 99 -5.51 -0.79 9.40
CA GLY A 99 -5.70 0.64 9.55
C GLY A 99 -6.59 0.95 10.75
N THR A 100 -6.20 1.94 11.55
CA THR A 100 -6.97 2.38 12.72
C THR A 100 -7.59 3.76 12.54
N HIS A 101 -6.91 4.65 11.80
CA HIS A 101 -7.34 6.02 11.60
C HIS A 101 -6.97 6.52 10.22
N ILE A 102 -7.86 7.27 9.60
CA ILE A 102 -7.58 8.17 8.48
C ILE A 102 -7.69 9.58 9.05
N HIS A 103 -6.55 10.24 9.29
CA HIS A 103 -6.51 11.59 9.87
C HIS A 103 -6.88 12.64 8.83
N ARG A 104 -6.45 12.43 7.59
CA ARG A 104 -6.76 13.30 6.46
C ARG A 104 -6.71 12.49 5.17
N VAL A 105 -7.65 12.79 4.28
CA VAL A 105 -7.65 12.30 2.90
C VAL A 105 -8.08 13.43 1.98
N VAL A 106 -7.41 13.55 0.83
CA VAL A 106 -7.75 14.52 -0.22
C VAL A 106 -7.71 13.81 -1.57
N PHE A 107 -8.83 13.85 -2.29
CA PHE A 107 -8.92 13.41 -3.68
C PHE A 107 -8.85 14.64 -4.58
N ARG A 108 -7.75 14.79 -5.34
CA ARG A 108 -7.44 16.01 -6.10
C ARG A 108 -7.80 15.93 -7.58
N LYS A 109 -7.76 14.73 -8.16
CA LYS A 109 -7.97 14.48 -9.58
C LYS A 109 -8.72 13.18 -9.75
N LEU A 110 -9.71 13.18 -10.64
CA LEU A 110 -10.36 11.96 -11.13
C LEU A 110 -9.38 11.21 -12.04
N VAL A 111 -9.13 9.93 -11.73
CA VAL A 111 -8.18 9.10 -12.47
C VAL A 111 -8.96 8.16 -13.37
N GLU A 112 -8.87 8.35 -14.67
CA GLU A 112 -9.42 7.41 -15.66
C GLU A 112 -8.51 6.17 -15.79
N PRO A 113 -9.06 4.97 -16.04
CA PRO A 113 -8.28 3.78 -16.37
C PRO A 113 -7.33 3.98 -17.56
N GLY A 114 -6.10 3.49 -17.45
CA GLY A 114 -5.09 3.56 -18.51
C GLY A 114 -3.70 3.77 -17.93
N THR A 115 -3.28 5.03 -17.78
CA THR A 115 -1.96 5.36 -17.25
C THR A 115 -1.84 4.92 -15.78
N PRO A 116 -0.73 4.24 -15.39
CA PRO A 116 -0.51 3.86 -14.00
C PRO A 116 -0.42 5.07 -13.06
N ILE A 117 -0.81 4.84 -11.82
CA ILE A 117 -0.56 5.76 -10.71
C ILE A 117 0.82 5.44 -10.12
N ASP A 118 1.63 6.47 -9.89
CA ASP A 118 2.83 6.40 -9.06
C ASP A 118 2.46 6.66 -7.60
N ALA A 119 2.68 5.69 -6.73
CA ALA A 119 2.14 5.69 -5.38
C ALA A 119 3.26 5.68 -4.34
N LEU A 120 3.36 6.76 -3.57
CA LEU A 120 4.33 6.94 -2.51
C LEU A 120 3.72 6.64 -1.13
N CYS A 121 4.47 5.91 -0.30
CA CYS A 121 4.20 5.70 1.11
C CYS A 121 5.45 6.01 1.93
N VAL A 122 5.30 6.85 2.97
CA VAL A 122 6.38 7.19 3.91
C VAL A 122 5.90 6.99 5.34
N ALA A 123 6.61 6.20 6.14
CA ALA A 123 6.37 6.15 7.58
C ALA A 123 6.92 7.41 8.25
N THR A 124 6.03 8.26 8.75
CA THR A 124 6.39 9.55 9.35
C THR A 124 6.61 9.47 10.85
N ARG A 125 5.97 8.49 11.51
CA ARG A 125 6.16 8.19 12.94
C ARG A 125 5.97 6.71 13.18
N SER A 126 6.86 6.14 13.97
CA SER A 126 6.83 4.71 14.31
C SER A 126 7.03 4.52 15.80
N ARG A 127 6.19 3.70 16.41
CA ARG A 127 6.41 3.13 17.74
C ARG A 127 6.54 1.62 17.57
N ILE A 128 7.76 1.14 17.68
CA ILE A 128 8.14 -0.26 17.46
C ILE A 128 8.25 -0.96 18.81
N GLY A 129 7.68 -2.16 18.92
CA GLY A 129 7.72 -2.99 20.11
C GLY A 129 7.53 -4.46 19.76
N SER A 130 7.96 -5.37 20.62
CA SER A 130 8.10 -6.81 20.31
C SER A 130 6.85 -7.52 19.79
N LYS A 131 5.65 -7.07 20.19
CA LYS A 131 4.36 -7.70 19.77
C LYS A 131 3.42 -6.73 19.06
N ARG A 132 3.79 -5.46 18.98
CA ARG A 132 2.93 -4.39 18.47
C ARG A 132 3.75 -3.27 17.88
N HIS A 133 3.42 -2.88 16.65
CA HIS A 133 3.93 -1.67 16.03
C HIS A 133 2.77 -0.72 15.73
N MET A 134 2.97 0.57 15.97
CA MET A 134 2.02 1.61 15.56
C MET A 134 2.75 2.59 14.65
N ILE A 135 2.24 2.77 13.44
CA ILE A 135 2.91 3.52 12.39
C ILE A 135 1.94 4.52 11.79
N ARG A 136 2.38 5.77 11.68
CA ARG A 136 1.70 6.82 10.92
C ARG A 136 2.37 6.96 9.56
N TYR A 137 1.57 6.97 8.51
CA TYR A 137 2.01 7.05 7.13
C TYR A 137 1.50 8.32 6.47
N SER A 138 2.34 8.94 5.64
CA SER A 138 1.90 9.89 4.62
C SER A 138 1.91 9.21 3.25
N PHE A 139 0.87 9.44 2.47
CA PHE A 139 0.70 8.93 1.12
C PHE A 139 0.55 10.07 0.13
N GLU A 140 1.23 9.97 -1.01
CA GLU A 140 1.05 10.86 -2.16
C GLU A 140 0.99 10.01 -3.42
N PHE A 141 -0.13 10.06 -4.14
CA PHE A 141 -0.30 9.34 -5.40
C PHE A 141 -0.34 10.34 -6.55
N ARG A 142 0.38 10.04 -7.62
CA ARG A 142 0.49 10.86 -8.82
C ARG A 142 -0.02 10.12 -10.04
N HIS A 143 -0.88 10.77 -10.81
CA HIS A 143 -1.38 10.27 -12.09
C HIS A 143 -1.03 11.29 -13.18
N GLU A 144 -0.17 10.90 -14.12
CA GLU A 144 0.35 11.76 -15.19
C GLU A 144 1.06 13.01 -14.64
N GLY A 145 1.90 12.81 -13.62
CA GLY A 145 2.69 13.87 -12.99
C GLY A 145 1.92 14.77 -12.02
N ALA A 146 0.58 14.73 -12.00
CA ALA A 146 -0.25 15.50 -11.07
C ALA A 146 -0.66 14.67 -9.86
N VAL A 147 -0.68 15.29 -8.67
CA VAL A 147 -1.17 14.62 -7.45
C VAL A 147 -2.67 14.36 -7.59
N CYS A 148 -3.07 13.09 -7.50
CA CYS A 148 -4.47 12.67 -7.55
C CYS A 148 -5.02 12.29 -6.17
N TYR A 149 -4.16 11.88 -5.23
CA TYR A 149 -4.54 11.51 -3.87
C TYR A 149 -3.45 11.89 -2.86
N GLU A 150 -3.86 12.39 -1.70
CA GLU A 150 -3.03 12.58 -0.53
C GLU A 150 -3.69 11.95 0.69
N GLY A 151 -2.91 11.26 1.52
CA GLY A 151 -3.41 10.59 2.71
C GLY A 151 -2.48 10.73 3.91
N ASP A 152 -3.06 10.81 5.10
CA ASP A 152 -2.38 10.69 6.38
C ASP A 152 -3.16 9.69 7.23
N GLN A 153 -2.56 8.53 7.50
CA GLN A 153 -3.25 7.41 8.13
C GLN A 153 -2.38 6.73 9.18
N THR A 154 -3.00 6.01 10.10
CA THR A 154 -2.31 5.20 11.11
C THR A 154 -2.70 3.74 11.01
N ALA A 155 -1.70 2.87 10.96
CA ALA A 155 -1.87 1.42 11.05
C ALA A 155 -1.27 0.89 12.35
N VAL A 156 -1.83 -0.24 12.80
CA VAL A 156 -1.26 -1.05 13.87
C VAL A 156 -0.95 -2.42 13.29
N TRP A 157 0.22 -2.94 13.67
CA TRP A 157 0.66 -4.31 13.41
C TRP A 157 0.72 -5.04 14.73
N LEU A 158 0.16 -6.23 14.78
CA LEU A 158 0.11 -7.09 15.96
C LEU A 158 0.70 -8.45 15.60
N LEU A 159 1.51 -8.99 16.50
CA LEU A 159 1.92 -10.38 16.44
C LEU A 159 0.82 -11.23 17.09
N ALA A 160 0.28 -12.19 16.34
CA ALA A 160 -0.78 -13.07 16.82
C ALA A 160 -0.36 -13.82 18.09
N THR A 161 -1.31 -14.03 19.00
CA THR A 161 -1.08 -14.79 20.24
C THR A 161 -0.60 -16.21 19.91
N GLY A 162 0.61 -16.55 20.36
CA GLY A 162 1.26 -17.84 20.08
C GLY A 162 2.39 -17.78 19.05
N ALA A 163 2.53 -16.67 18.32
CA ALA A 163 3.68 -16.43 17.46
C ALA A 163 4.82 -15.75 18.25
N GLU A 164 6.06 -16.18 17.99
CA GLU A 164 7.27 -15.52 18.47
C GLU A 164 7.88 -14.69 17.35
N GLN A 165 8.35 -13.49 17.66
CA GLN A 165 9.08 -12.69 16.68
C GLN A 165 10.44 -13.37 16.43
N PRO A 166 10.80 -13.71 15.18
CA PRO A 166 12.15 -14.16 14.89
C PRO A 166 13.15 -13.11 15.37
N SER A 167 14.22 -13.53 16.06
CA SER A 167 15.28 -12.60 16.45
C SER A 167 15.82 -11.94 15.19
N LEU A 168 15.74 -10.61 15.13
CA LEU A 168 16.48 -9.83 14.14
C LEU A 168 17.96 -10.10 14.44
N GLY A 169 18.58 -10.92 13.59
CA GLY A 169 20.00 -11.25 13.70
C GLY A 169 20.82 -9.97 13.83
N ALA A 170 21.71 -9.95 14.82
CA ALA A 170 22.66 -8.88 15.07
C ALA A 170 23.59 -8.64 13.87
#